data_AF-A0AAD6UDJ6-F1
#
_entry.id   AF-A0AAD6UDJ6-F1
#
_cell.length_a   1.000
_cell.length_b   1.000
_cell.length_c   1.000
_cell.angle_alpha   90.00
_cell.angle_beta   90.00
_cell.angle_gamma   90.00
#
_symmetry.space_group_name_H-M   'P 1'
#
loop_
_entity.id
_entity.type
_entity.pdbx_description
1 polymer ?
#
loop_
_entity_poly.entity_id
_entity_poly.type
_entity_poly.pdbx_seq_one_letter_code
_entity_poly.pdbx_strand_id
1 'polypeptide(L)'
;DLAALRVEWSKAYARTRRWGEEVELLNEEYRRVGVSFEYEAAKWDARAAAVPVGVLPRAEAEGAIAYATRQAAMYRDLKARGEMVW
;
A
#
# COMPACT_ATOMS: atom_id res chain seq x y z
N ASP A 1 31.60 15.36 34.90
CA ASP A 1 31.97 13.94 34.83
C ASP A 1 32.04 13.50 33.37
N LEU A 2 33.22 13.06 32.91
CA LEU A 2 33.45 12.63 31.52
C LEU A 2 32.72 11.32 31.19
N ALA A 3 32.45 10.47 32.18
CA ALA A 3 31.68 9.24 31.97
C ALA A 3 30.23 9.57 31.63
N ALA A 4 29.59 10.44 32.41
CA ALA A 4 28.24 10.93 32.13
C ALA A 4 28.11 11.57 30.73
N LEU A 5 29.07 12.41 30.32
CA LEU A 5 29.06 13.04 29.00
C LEU A 5 29.15 12.02 27.85
N ARG A 6 30.00 10.99 27.99
CA ARG A 6 30.13 9.92 26.98
C ARG A 6 28.85 9.09 26.86
N VAL A 7 28.18 8.83 27.98
CA VAL A 7 26.88 8.12 28.00
C VAL A 7 25.82 8.93 27.24
N GLU A 8 25.70 10.23 27.53
CA GLU A 8 24.71 11.07 26.86
C GLU A 8 24.99 11.22 25.36
N TRP A 9 26.26 11.37 24.97
CA TRP A 9 26.63 11.35 23.56
C TRP A 9 26.27 10.02 22.88
N SER A 10 26.54 8.89 23.52
CA SER A 10 26.24 7.56 22.97
C SER A 10 24.73 7.36 22.78
N LYS A 11 23.91 7.83 23.73
CA LYS A 11 22.44 7.81 23.61
C LYS A 11 21.95 8.71 22.47
N ALA A 12 22.49 9.92 22.36
CA ALA A 12 22.14 10.84 21.28
C ALA A 12 22.50 10.25 19.91
N TYR A 13 23.71 9.72 19.77
CA TYR A 13 24.19 9.05 18.56
C TYR A 13 23.31 7.85 18.17
N ALA A 14 22.96 6.98 19.13
CA ALA A 14 22.08 5.85 18.89
C ALA A 14 20.69 6.28 18.42
N ARG A 15 20.12 7.35 18.99
CA ARG A 15 18.83 7.90 18.55
C ARG A 15 18.90 8.46 17.13
N THR A 16 19.96 9.18 16.78
CA THR A 16 20.15 9.69 15.42
C THR A 16 20.24 8.56 14.40
N ARG A 17 20.96 7.47 14.72
CA ARG A 17 21.04 6.31 13.83
C ARG A 17 19.70 5.61 13.66
N ARG A 18 18.96 5.38 14.75
CA ARG A 18 17.61 4.81 14.70
C ARG A 18 16.66 5.68 13.86
N TRP A 19 16.71 6.99 14.02
CA TRP A 19 15.90 7.89 13.21
C TRP A 19 16.18 7.73 11.71
N GLY A 20 17.46 7.57 11.32
CA GLY A 20 17.83 7.25 9.95
C GLY A 20 17.19 5.95 9.45
N GLU A 21 17.27 4.88 10.25
CA GLU A 21 16.62 3.59 9.95
C GLU A 21 15.09 3.73 9.80
N GLU A 22 14.43 4.49 10.70
CA GLU A 22 12.99 4.74 10.67
C GLU A 22 12.57 5.48 9.39
N VAL A 23 13.35 6.45 8.92
CA VAL A 23 13.11 7.17 7.67
C VAL A 23 13.26 6.22 6.46
N GLU A 24 14.28 5.37 6.44
CA GLU A 24 14.47 4.39 5.36
C GLU A 24 13.31 3.37 5.31
N LEU A 25 12.89 2.86 6.47
CA LEU A 25 11.76 1.95 6.57
C LEU A 25 10.46 2.61 6.09
N LEU A 26 10.22 3.86 6.48
CA LEU A 26 9.03 4.60 6.06
C LEU A 26 8.98 4.78 4.53
N ASN A 27 10.10 5.13 3.90
CA ASN A 27 10.19 5.26 2.45
C ASN A 27 9.90 3.92 1.74
N GLU A 28 10.45 2.82 2.25
CA GLU A 28 10.19 1.50 1.69
C GLU A 28 8.74 1.05 1.88
N GLU A 29 8.13 1.33 3.03
CA GLU A 29 6.71 1.06 3.27
C GLU A 29 5.81 1.82 2.28
N TYR A 30 6.09 3.09 2.00
CA TYR A 30 5.33 3.84 0.97
C TYR A 30 5.44 3.19 -0.41
N ARG A 31 6.65 2.78 -0.81
CA ARG A 31 6.86 2.05 -2.07
C ARG A 31 6.07 0.74 -2.11
N ARG A 32 6.07 -0.02 -1.02
CA ARG A 32 5.33 -1.30 -0.91
C ARG A 32 3.82 -1.14 -0.92
N VAL A 33 3.30 -0.08 -0.31
CA VAL A 33 1.86 0.23 -0.33
C VAL A 33 1.37 0.42 -1.75
N GLY A 34 2.10 1.16 -2.60
CA GLY A 34 1.74 1.34 -4.01
C GLY A 34 1.68 0.02 -4.79
N VAL A 35 2.68 -0.85 -4.59
CA VAL A 35 2.71 -2.21 -5.19
C VAL A 35 1.54 -3.06 -4.69
N SER A 36 1.20 -2.96 -3.40
CA SER A 36 0.09 -3.71 -2.81
C SER A 36 -1.25 -3.28 -3.40
N PHE A 37 -1.46 -1.98 -3.62
CA PHE A 37 -2.68 -1.48 -4.28
C PHE A 37 -2.77 -1.94 -5.74
N GLU A 38 -1.67 -1.94 -6.49
CA GLU A 38 -1.64 -2.45 -7.85
C GLU A 38 -1.98 -3.95 -7.90
N TYR A 39 -1.44 -4.73 -6.97
CA TYR A 39 -1.76 -6.15 -6.84
C TYR A 39 -3.24 -6.38 -6.52
N GLU A 40 -3.84 -5.62 -5.59
CA GLU A 40 -5.27 -5.72 -5.29
C GLU A 40 -6.14 -5.29 -6.48
N ALA A 41 -5.76 -4.25 -7.22
CA ALA A 41 -6.48 -3.85 -8.43
C ALA A 41 -6.51 -4.99 -9.46
N ALA A 42 -5.36 -5.62 -9.72
CA ALA A 42 -5.25 -6.75 -10.64
C ALA A 42 -6.10 -7.96 -10.19
N LYS A 43 -6.17 -8.24 -8.88
CA LYS A 43 -7.07 -9.28 -8.34
C LYS A 43 -8.53 -8.97 -8.61
N TRP A 44 -8.94 -7.70 -8.52
CA TRP A 44 -10.31 -7.29 -8.84
C TRP A 44 -10.62 -7.35 -10.33
N ASP A 45 -9.67 -7.01 -11.20
CA ASP A 45 -9.83 -7.22 -12.65
C ASP A 45 -10.00 -8.71 -12.98
N ALA A 46 -9.18 -9.57 -12.36
CA ALA A 46 -9.29 -11.02 -12.54
C ALA A 46 -10.66 -11.55 -12.07
N ARG A 47 -11.20 -11.01 -10.97
CA ARG A 47 -12.55 -11.33 -10.51
C ARG A 47 -13.63 -10.89 -11.49
N ALA A 48 -13.51 -9.69 -12.08
CA ALA A 48 -14.44 -9.22 -13.10
C ALA A 48 -14.42 -10.13 -14.33
N ALA A 49 -13.24 -10.54 -14.78
CA ALA A 49 -13.07 -11.46 -15.90
C ALA A 49 -13.56 -12.89 -15.60
N ALA A 50 -13.54 -13.32 -14.33
CA ALA A 50 -13.97 -14.65 -13.91
C ALA A 50 -15.48 -14.76 -13.59
N VAL A 51 -16.27 -13.68 -13.75
CA VAL A 51 -17.72 -13.75 -13.52
C VAL A 51 -18.35 -14.75 -14.52
N PRO A 52 -19.12 -15.75 -14.06
CA PRO A 52 -19.66 -16.79 -14.93
C PRO A 52 -20.92 -16.29 -15.67
N VAL A 53 -20.69 -15.46 -16.70
CA VAL A 53 -21.74 -14.93 -17.58
C VAL A 53 -22.47 -16.08 -18.28
N GLY A 54 -23.81 -16.04 -18.25
CA GLY A 54 -24.67 -17.08 -18.82
C GLY A 54 -24.98 -18.23 -17.86
N VAL A 55 -24.28 -18.33 -16.74
CA VAL A 55 -24.65 -19.22 -15.62
C VAL A 55 -25.47 -18.45 -14.59
N LEU A 56 -25.03 -17.23 -14.24
CA LEU A 56 -25.78 -16.35 -13.35
C LEU A 56 -26.90 -15.61 -14.10
N PRO A 57 -27.98 -15.22 -13.40
CA PRO A 57 -28.92 -14.25 -13.92
C PRO A 57 -28.20 -13.00 -14.42
N ARG A 58 -28.62 -12.50 -15.57
CA ARG A 58 -27.93 -11.40 -16.29
C ARG A 58 -27.62 -10.20 -15.38
N ALA A 59 -28.62 -9.74 -14.62
CA ALA A 59 -28.46 -8.59 -13.74
C ALA A 59 -27.41 -8.83 -12.63
N GLU A 60 -27.30 -10.05 -12.11
CA GLU A 60 -26.32 -10.41 -11.10
C GLU A 60 -24.91 -10.46 -11.69
N ALA A 61 -24.76 -11.03 -12.89
CA ALA A 61 -23.48 -11.06 -13.60
C ALA A 61 -22.99 -9.63 -13.93
N GLU A 62 -23.87 -8.79 -14.48
CA GLU A 62 -23.57 -7.38 -14.77
C GLU A 62 -23.20 -6.61 -13.50
N GLY A 63 -23.95 -6.81 -12.40
CA GLY A 63 -23.66 -6.21 -11.11
C GLY A 63 -22.32 -6.64 -10.52
N ALA A 64 -21.98 -7.93 -10.59
CA ALA A 64 -20.71 -8.47 -10.11
C ALA A 64 -19.52 -7.89 -10.89
N ILE A 65 -19.63 -7.82 -12.22
CA ILE A 65 -18.62 -7.20 -13.09
C ILE A 65 -18.46 -5.72 -12.75
N ALA A 66 -19.57 -4.97 -12.66
CA ALA A 66 -19.53 -3.54 -12.37
C ALA A 66 -18.89 -3.26 -11.00
N TYR A 67 -19.23 -4.05 -9.98
CA TYR A 67 -18.65 -3.90 -8.65
C TYR A 67 -17.15 -4.22 -8.65
N ALA A 68 -16.73 -5.34 -9.26
CA ALA A 68 -15.32 -5.71 -9.32
C ALA A 68 -14.48 -4.67 -10.07
N THR A 69 -14.97 -4.17 -11.21
CA THR A 69 -14.32 -3.08 -11.96
C THR A 69 -14.21 -1.80 -11.11
N ARG A 70 -15.25 -1.45 -10.35
CA ARG A 70 -15.22 -0.30 -9.43
C ARG A 70 -14.17 -0.47 -8.34
N GLN A 71 -14.03 -1.69 -7.78
CA GLN A 71 -12.99 -1.97 -6.79
C GLN A 71 -11.59 -1.85 -7.39
N ALA A 72 -11.37 -2.39 -8.60
CA ALA A 72 -10.09 -2.23 -9.29
C ALA A 72 -9.74 -0.75 -9.52
N ALA A 73 -10.70 0.06 -9.96
CA ALA A 73 -10.52 1.51 -10.11
C ALA A 73 -10.18 2.20 -8.76
N MET A 74 -10.88 1.85 -7.68
CA MET A 74 -10.61 2.40 -6.35
C MET A 74 -9.17 2.15 -5.89
N TYR A 75 -8.63 0.94 -6.08
CA TYR A 75 -7.25 0.65 -5.70
C TYR A 75 -6.22 1.39 -6.56
N ARG A 76 -6.50 1.56 -7.87
CA ARG A 76 -5.67 2.40 -8.74
C ARG A 76 -5.67 3.87 -8.29
N ASP A 77 -6.83 4.39 -7.90
CA ASP A 77 -6.94 5.75 -7.35
C ASP A 77 -6.16 5.90 -6.03
N LEU A 78 -6.21 4.90 -5.14
CA LEU A 78 -5.42 4.90 -3.90
C LEU A 78 -3.92 4.90 -4.20
N LYS A 79 -3.46 4.13 -5.18
CA LYS A 79 -2.07 4.15 -5.66
C LYS A 79 -1.68 5.54 -6.17
N ALA A 80 -2.45 6.09 -7.10
CA ALA A 80 -2.17 7.40 -7.70
C ALA A 80 -2.15 8.54 -6.65
N ARG A 81 -3.06 8.50 -5.67
CA ARG A 81 -3.05 9.45 -4.55
C ARG A 81 -1.83 9.27 -3.65
N GLY A 82 -1.42 8.03 -3.39
CA GLY A 82 -0.19 7.73 -2.68
C GLY A 82 1.04 8.32 -3.40
N GLU A 83 1.13 8.16 -4.71
CA GLU A 83 2.23 8.70 -5.53
C GLU A 83 2.23 10.24 -5.67
N MET A 84 1.12 10.92 -5.38
CA MET A 84 1.02 12.39 -5.45
C MET A 84 1.32 13.10 -4.11
N VAL A 85 1.06 12.43 -2.99
CA VAL A 85 1.25 13.01 -1.63
C VAL A 85 2.69 12.86 -1.15
N TRP A 86 3.44 11.90 -1.71
CA TRP A 86 4.82 11.57 -1.36
C TRP A 86 5.75 11.83 -2.54
#